data_AF-A0A6G3RTN8-F1
#
_entry.id   AF-A0A6G3RTN8-F1
#
_cell.length_a   1.000
_cell.length_b   1.000
_cell.length_c   1.000
_cell.angle_alpha   90.00
_cell.angle_beta   90.00
_cell.angle_gamma   90.00
#
_symmetry.space_group_name_H-M   'P 1'
#
loop_
_entity.id
_entity.type
_entity.pdbx_description
1 polymer ?
#
loop_
_entity_poly.entity_id
_entity_poly.type
_entity_poly.pdbx_seq_one_letter_code
_entity_poly.pdbx_strand_id
1 'polypeptide(L)'
;MELQLWVEGDDPVEELEDLANWLGQESELRGRVKPAPVIPAQGELGGLPEVLIAVLGGGGLASALATSLGAYLSQPRRRSVRIRMKGPEGQEVEVDAQSAGDAERLLQIALGNAEGLQ
;
A
#
# COMPACT_ATOMS: atom_id res chain seq x y z
N MET A 1 -5.28 -12.99 2.49
CA MET A 1 -4.19 -12.60 1.58
C MET A 1 -3.34 -11.56 2.28
N GLU A 2 -2.03 -11.68 2.15
CA GLU A 2 -1.09 -10.66 2.66
C GLU A 2 -0.74 -9.71 1.53
N LEU A 3 -0.81 -8.41 1.80
CA LEU A 3 -0.31 -7.37 0.92
C LEU A 3 0.77 -6.59 1.67
N GLN A 4 1.91 -6.39 1.02
CA GLN A 4 3.00 -5.59 1.54
C GLN A 4 2.94 -4.20 0.91
N LEU A 5 3.06 -3.14 1.71
CA LEU A 5 3.09 -1.76 1.23
C LEU A 5 4.35 -1.06 1.74
N TRP A 6 4.97 -0.25 0.90
CA TRP A 6 6.04 0.66 1.29
C TRP A 6 5.93 1.97 0.54
N VAL A 7 6.59 3.00 1.07
CA VAL A 7 6.66 4.31 0.46
C VAL A 7 8.04 4.51 -0.16
N GLU A 8 8.06 5.12 -1.35
CA GLU A 8 9.26 5.63 -1.98
C GLU A 8 9.24 7.16 -1.97
N GLY A 9 10.39 7.78 -1.68
CA GLY A 9 10.52 9.23 -1.63
C GLY A 9 11.76 9.71 -0.89
N ASP A 10 11.76 11.00 -0.57
CA ASP A 10 12.85 11.70 0.12
C ASP A 10 13.00 11.22 1.57
N ASP A 11 11.87 11.00 2.27
CA ASP A 11 11.79 10.57 3.67
C ASP A 11 10.82 9.37 3.82
N PRO A 12 11.19 8.17 3.37
CA PRO A 12 10.27 7.02 3.29
C PRO A 12 9.79 6.53 4.67
N VAL A 13 10.55 6.76 5.74
CA VAL A 13 10.18 6.36 7.11
C VAL A 13 9.03 7.23 7.62
N GLU A 14 9.18 8.56 7.58
CA GLU A 14 8.16 9.50 8.04
C GLU A 14 6.84 9.32 7.26
N GLU A 15 6.94 9.16 5.93
CA GLU A 15 5.76 8.96 5.08
C GLU A 15 5.08 7.59 5.31
N LEU A 16 5.84 6.55 5.66
CA LEU A 16 5.25 5.26 6.02
C LEU A 16 4.55 5.33 7.38
N GLU A 17 5.10 6.06 8.36
CA GLU A 17 4.45 6.32 9.64
C GLU A 17 3.15 7.12 9.47
N ASP A 18 3.15 8.18 8.64
CA ASP A 18 1.96 8.95 8.29
C ASP A 18 0.89 8.06 7.64
N LEU A 19 1.29 7.22 6.68
CA LEU A 19 0.41 6.26 6.02
C LEU A 19 -0.16 5.24 7.02
N ALA A 20 0.66 4.69 7.91
CA ALA A 20 0.23 3.73 8.92
C ALA A 20 -0.81 4.34 9.87
N ASN A 21 -0.56 5.58 10.31
CA ASN A 21 -1.48 6.32 11.15
C ASN A 21 -2.81 6.62 10.42
N TRP A 22 -2.75 7.03 9.16
CA TRP A 22 -3.93 7.24 8.32
C TRP A 22 -4.77 5.96 8.18
N LEU A 23 -4.15 4.85 7.77
CA LEU A 23 -4.85 3.57 7.61
C LEU A 23 -5.40 3.04 8.95
N GLY A 24 -4.76 3.37 10.07
CA GLY A 24 -5.23 3.01 11.41
C GLY A 24 -6.48 3.76 11.88
N GLN A 25 -6.78 4.91 11.27
CA GLN A 25 -8.01 5.67 11.53
C GLN A 25 -9.24 5.05 10.85
N GLU A 26 -9.03 4.28 9.78
CA GLU A 26 -10.10 3.57 9.08
C GLU A 26 -10.62 2.39 9.90
N SER A 27 -11.91 2.42 10.23
CA SER A 27 -12.53 1.42 11.10
C SER A 27 -12.43 -0.01 10.54
N GLU A 28 -12.47 -0.16 9.22
CA GLU A 28 -12.38 -1.44 8.52
C GLU A 28 -10.95 -2.01 8.47
N LEU A 29 -9.94 -1.14 8.49
CA LEU A 29 -8.53 -1.51 8.38
C LEU A 29 -7.83 -1.56 9.75
N ARG A 30 -8.47 -1.03 10.80
CA ARG A 30 -7.93 -0.99 12.15
C ARG A 30 -7.52 -2.38 12.63
N GLY A 31 -6.26 -2.52 13.03
CA GLY A 31 -5.67 -3.77 13.50
C GLY A 31 -5.36 -4.79 12.39
N ARG A 32 -5.64 -4.47 11.12
CA ARG A 32 -5.33 -5.30 9.93
C ARG A 32 -4.08 -4.84 9.20
N VAL A 33 -3.68 -3.59 9.38
CA VAL A 33 -2.43 -3.01 8.89
C VAL A 33 -1.46 -2.94 10.05
N LYS A 34 -0.26 -3.50 9.89
CA LYS A 34 0.78 -3.50 10.93
C LYS A 34 2.14 -3.20 10.31
N PRO A 35 2.99 -2.40 10.97
CA PRO A 35 4.39 -2.27 10.57
C PRO A 35 5.10 -3.60 10.77
N ALA A 36 5.95 -3.96 9.81
CA ALA A 36 6.84 -5.10 9.89
C ALA A 36 8.24 -4.71 9.39
N PRO A 37 9.30 -5.21 10.04
CA PRO A 37 10.65 -5.09 9.49
C PRO A 37 10.78 -6.03 8.29
N VAL A 38 11.15 -5.50 7.11
CA VAL A 38 11.56 -6.35 5.99
C VAL A 38 12.94 -6.93 6.27
N ILE A 39 13.11 -8.23 6.04
CA ILE A 39 14.44 -8.82 5.89
C ILE A 39 14.85 -8.59 4.43
N PRO A 40 15.92 -7.81 4.16
CA PRO A 40 16.28 -7.45 2.80
C PRO A 40 16.68 -8.71 2.03
N ALA A 41 16.18 -8.84 0.81
CA ALA A 41 16.66 -9.90 -0.08
C ALA A 41 18.12 -9.61 -0.46
N GLN A 42 18.93 -10.68 -0.58
CA GLN A 42 20.34 -10.56 -0.94
C GLN A 42 20.49 -9.78 -2.27
N GLY A 43 21.03 -8.56 -2.20
CA GLY A 43 21.30 -7.71 -3.37
C GLY A 43 20.76 -6.29 -3.27
N GLU A 44 19.84 -6.00 -2.34
CA GLU A 44 19.37 -4.62 -2.11
C GLU A 44 20.33 -3.88 -1.18
N LEU A 45 21.19 -3.05 -1.78
CA LEU A 45 22.07 -2.13 -1.06
C LEU A 45 21.29 -0.88 -0.66
N GLY A 46 20.95 -0.77 0.62
CA GLY A 46 20.63 0.52 1.25
C GLY A 46 19.24 0.58 1.89
N GLY A 47 19.22 0.56 3.23
CA GLY A 47 18.04 0.79 4.07
C GLY A 47 17.10 -0.42 4.11
N LEU A 48 16.72 -0.85 5.30
CA LEU A 48 15.55 -1.73 5.43
C LEU A 48 14.35 -0.87 5.02
N PRO A 49 13.60 -1.17 3.95
CA PRO A 49 12.29 -0.55 3.82
C PRO A 49 11.46 -1.05 5.00
N GLU A 50 11.01 -0.14 5.86
CA GLU A 50 9.88 -0.47 6.72
C GLU A 50 8.70 -0.75 5.78
N VAL A 51 7.95 -1.83 6.05
CA VAL A 51 6.74 -2.16 5.29
C VAL A 51 5.54 -2.18 6.20
N LEU A 52 4.39 -1.87 5.63
CA LEU A 52 3.11 -2.19 6.21
C LEU A 52 2.61 -3.51 5.64
N ILE A 53 2.20 -4.41 6.53
CA ILE A 53 1.56 -5.67 6.18
C ILE A 53 0.06 -5.49 6.39
N ALA A 54 -0.71 -5.61 5.30
CA ALA A 54 -2.17 -5.60 5.32
C ALA A 54 -2.72 -7.01 5.13
N VAL A 55 -3.51 -7.49 6.09
CA VAL A 55 -4.20 -8.79 6.01
C VAL A 55 -5.61 -8.60 5.45
N LEU A 56 -5.77 -8.89 4.17
CA LEU A 56 -7.01 -8.74 3.41
C LEU A 56 -7.77 -10.07 3.39
N GLY A 57 -8.93 -10.10 4.04
CA GLY A 57 -9.77 -11.29 4.24
C GLY A 57 -10.93 -11.46 3.28
N GLY A 58 -11.05 -10.61 2.24
CA GLY A 58 -12.13 -10.63 1.25
C GLY A 58 -12.20 -9.30 0.47
N GLY A 59 -13.05 -9.24 -0.57
CA GLY A 59 -13.14 -8.10 -1.49
C GLY A 59 -13.45 -6.75 -0.82
N GLY A 60 -14.32 -6.74 0.20
CA GLY A 60 -14.68 -5.50 0.90
C GLY A 60 -13.51 -4.80 1.61
N LEU A 61 -12.58 -5.57 2.20
CA LEU A 61 -11.38 -5.00 2.83
C LEU A 61 -10.40 -4.43 1.81
N ALA A 62 -10.32 -5.04 0.62
CA ALA A 62 -9.50 -4.51 -0.46
C ALA A 62 -10.08 -3.17 -0.96
N SER A 63 -11.39 -3.08 -1.18
CA SER A 63 -12.03 -1.82 -1.59
C SER A 63 -11.90 -0.72 -0.53
N ALA A 64 -12.00 -1.04 0.77
CA ALA A 64 -11.76 -0.08 1.84
C ALA A 64 -10.30 0.43 1.84
N LEU A 65 -9.32 -0.46 1.66
CA LEU A 65 -7.92 -0.09 1.53
C LEU A 65 -7.69 0.81 0.31
N ALA A 66 -8.21 0.44 -0.85
CA ALA A 66 -8.07 1.23 -2.06
C ALA A 66 -8.68 2.63 -1.94
N THR A 67 -9.87 2.73 -1.35
CA THR A 67 -10.56 4.01 -1.10
C THR A 67 -9.76 4.89 -0.16
N SER A 68 -9.25 4.31 0.93
CA SER A 68 -8.43 5.04 1.91
C SER A 68 -7.10 5.51 1.31
N LEU A 69 -6.44 4.68 0.49
CA LEU A 69 -5.22 5.05 -0.24
C LEU A 69 -5.48 6.16 -1.25
N GLY A 70 -6.57 6.08 -2.02
CA GLY A 70 -6.97 7.13 -2.95
C GLY A 70 -7.23 8.46 -2.24
N ALA A 71 -7.91 8.41 -1.09
CA ALA A 71 -8.14 9.58 -0.24
C ALA A 71 -6.82 10.13 0.34
N TYR A 72 -5.92 9.26 0.81
CA TYR A 72 -4.59 9.64 1.29
C TYR A 72 -3.79 10.40 0.23
N LEU A 73 -3.71 9.84 -0.98
CA LEU A 73 -2.94 10.39 -2.09
C LEU A 73 -3.57 11.65 -2.71
N SER A 74 -4.88 11.82 -2.55
CA SER A 74 -5.60 13.01 -3.04
C SER A 74 -5.47 14.22 -2.11
N GLN A 75 -4.90 14.06 -0.90
CA GLN A 75 -4.70 15.18 0.01
C GLN A 75 -3.70 16.20 -0.57
N PRO A 76 -3.93 17.51 -0.38
CA PRO A 76 -2.98 18.52 -0.78
C PRO A 76 -1.71 18.42 0.08
N ARG A 77 -0.64 17.87 -0.52
CA ARG A 77 0.65 17.63 0.13
C ARG A 77 1.75 18.43 -0.58
N ARG A 78 2.81 18.80 0.15
CA ARG A 78 3.98 19.48 -0.44
C ARG A 78 4.90 18.55 -1.23
N ARG A 79 4.85 17.25 -0.97
CA ARG A 79 5.72 16.23 -1.58
C ARG A 79 4.85 15.18 -2.26
N SER A 80 5.34 14.69 -3.39
CA SER A 80 4.72 13.57 -4.10
C SER A 80 5.05 12.28 -3.35
N VAL A 81 4.02 11.62 -2.84
CA VAL A 81 4.14 10.32 -2.17
C VAL A 81 3.85 9.22 -3.17
N ARG A 82 4.69 8.19 -3.17
CA ARG A 82 4.57 7.02 -4.04
C ARG A 82 4.50 5.78 -3.18
N ILE A 83 3.40 5.05 -3.31
CA ILE A 83 3.14 3.85 -2.51
C ILE A 83 3.29 2.65 -3.43
N ARG A 84 4.23 1.76 -3.13
CA ARG A 84 4.36 0.47 -3.81
C ARG A 84 3.65 -0.60 -3.01
N MET A 85 2.97 -1.50 -3.71
CA MET A 85 2.22 -2.60 -3.13
C MET A 85 2.62 -3.90 -3.80
N LYS A 86 2.91 -4.91 -2.98
CA LYS A 86 3.25 -6.25 -3.44
C LYS A 86 2.25 -7.27 -2.93
N GLY A 87 1.73 -8.03 -3.87
CA GLY A 87 0.81 -9.13 -3.66
C GLY A 87 1.42 -10.38 -3.05
N PRO A 88 0.56 -11.32 -2.63
CA PRO A 88 1.00 -12.62 -2.13
C PRO A 88 1.69 -13.47 -3.21
N GLU A 89 1.37 -13.27 -4.50
CA GLU A 89 2.01 -13.97 -5.62
C GLU A 89 3.23 -13.21 -6.19
N GLY A 90 3.61 -12.11 -5.54
CA GLY A 90 4.78 -11.32 -5.91
C GLY A 90 4.56 -10.26 -6.99
N GLN A 91 3.34 -10.18 -7.55
CA GLN A 91 2.96 -9.09 -8.43
C GLN A 91 3.00 -7.75 -7.69
N GLU A 92 3.46 -6.73 -8.39
CA GLU A 92 3.80 -5.46 -7.78
C GLU A 92 3.23 -4.29 -8.58
N VAL A 93 2.65 -3.33 -7.87
CA VAL A 93 2.03 -2.14 -8.45
C VAL A 93 2.45 -0.91 -7.67
N GLU A 94 2.31 0.24 -8.30
CA GLU A 94 2.61 1.55 -7.72
C GLU A 94 1.37 2.43 -7.81
N VAL A 95 1.10 3.20 -6.76
CA VAL A 95 0.05 4.22 -6.72
C VAL A 95 0.63 5.53 -6.21
N ASP A 96 0.29 6.61 -6.88
CA ASP A 96 0.66 7.99 -6.54
C ASP A 96 -0.56 8.91 -6.68
N ALA A 97 -0.38 10.21 -6.45
CA ALA A 97 -1.45 11.19 -6.58
C ALA A 97 -2.08 11.25 -7.99
N GLN A 98 -1.36 10.86 -9.05
CA GLN A 98 -1.86 10.87 -10.42
C GLN A 98 -2.70 9.63 -10.73
N SER A 99 -2.39 8.51 -10.09
CA SER A 99 -3.05 7.21 -10.23
C SER A 99 -3.99 6.87 -9.07
N ALA A 100 -4.23 7.83 -8.16
CA ALA A 100 -5.10 7.66 -7.00
C ALA A 100 -6.53 7.23 -7.37
N GLY A 101 -7.04 7.65 -8.54
CA GLY A 101 -8.33 7.23 -9.07
C GLY A 101 -8.38 5.75 -9.53
N ASP A 102 -7.22 5.16 -9.83
CA ASP A 102 -7.06 3.77 -10.24
C ASP A 102 -6.62 2.86 -9.09
N ALA A 103 -6.53 3.36 -7.85
CA ALA A 103 -6.01 2.65 -6.70
C ALA A 103 -6.70 1.29 -6.48
N GLU A 104 -8.02 1.21 -6.67
CA GLU A 104 -8.76 -0.05 -6.55
C GLU A 104 -8.34 -1.06 -7.61
N ARG A 105 -8.26 -0.64 -8.87
CA ARG A 105 -7.83 -1.49 -9.97
C ARG A 105 -6.40 -2.02 -9.76
N LEU A 106 -5.48 -1.14 -9.37
CA LEU A 106 -4.08 -1.48 -9.12
C LEU A 106 -3.97 -2.45 -7.94
N LEU A 107 -4.74 -2.24 -6.88
CA LEU A 107 -4.79 -3.18 -5.76
C LEU A 107 -5.32 -4.55 -6.18
N GLN A 108 -6.35 -4.64 -7.03
CA GLN A 108 -6.83 -5.92 -7.53
C GLN A 108 -5.77 -6.64 -8.37
N ILE A 109 -5.02 -5.91 -9.20
CA ILE A 109 -3.87 -6.44 -9.94
C ILE A 109 -2.81 -6.98 -8.97
N ALA A 110 -2.46 -6.20 -7.93
CA ALA A 110 -1.53 -6.63 -6.89
C ALA A 110 -2.01 -7.91 -6.17
N LEU A 111 -3.31 -8.09 -6.00
CA LEU A 111 -3.85 -9.28 -5.35
C LEU A 111 -3.94 -10.51 -6.27
N GLY A 112 -3.65 -10.37 -7.56
CA GLY A 112 -3.84 -11.45 -8.53
C GLY A 112 -5.30 -11.65 -8.93
N ASN A 113 -6.19 -10.78 -8.44
CA ASN A 113 -7.62 -10.81 -8.74
C ASN A 113 -7.94 -10.14 -10.09
N ALA A 114 -6.95 -9.94 -10.96
CA ALA A 114 -7.16 -9.53 -12.35
C ALA A 114 -7.76 -10.69 -13.17
N GLU A 115 -8.74 -11.40 -12.63
CA GLU A 115 -9.63 -12.27 -13.37
C GLU A 115 -10.86 -11.46 -13.78
N GLY A 116 -10.85 -10.99 -15.04
CA GLY A 116 -12.06 -10.63 -15.77
C GLY A 116 -12.52 -9.18 -15.64
N LEU A 117 -11.89 -8.27 -16.40
CA LEU A 117 -12.68 -7.27 -17.12
C LEU A 117 -12.89 -7.82 -18.54
N GLN A 118 -13.99 -8.55 -18.73
CA GLN A 118 -14.55 -8.84 -20.06
C GLN A 118 -15.60 -7.78 -20.39
#